data_AF-A0AAV6BKP6-F1
#
_entry.id   AF-A0AAV6BKP6-F1
#
_cell.length_a   1.000
_cell.length_b   1.000
_cell.length_c   1.000
_cell.angle_alpha   90.00
_cell.angle_beta   90.00
_cell.angle_gamma   90.00
#
_symmetry.space_group_name_H-M   'P 1'
#
loop_
_entity.id
_entity.type
_entity.pdbx_description
1 polymer ?
#
loop_
_entity_poly.entity_id
_entity_poly.type
_entity_poly.pdbx_seq_one_letter_code
_entity_poly.pdbx_strand_id
1 'polypeptide(L)'
;MSALRRAVEAARARLGRRPGALVHVLFCKTDHFEPVAARRSSVARERARMRTWLSEYPRLSARHWDSDGVAPQHTWFYPAEAYRAEYVDQLSQLVAQGLGEIELHLHHGGDTSASLRARLEQGIERFNAHGALLTTETPRRRTYAFIHGNLALDNGLGDASLCGVNDELTILQETGCYADFSMPTAPERSQARKVNAIYYAIDDPLRPKSYDWGEDAAVGRKDQDGLLMITGPLTSNWRQRKLGIFPRLDIAEITGRWPGTPDRIERWVQTAIHVQGRPEWIVVKVSCHGAEERSFDSLLGAGAERMHAYLEARFRDRSGFRLHYVTARQLYNIVKAAEAGCTGDPDEYRDFIIPPYVNQIHARGGSHGA
;
A
#
# COMPACT_ATOMS: atom_id res chain seq x y z
N MET A 1 7.58 13.73 33.06
CA MET A 1 7.56 12.61 32.08
C MET A 1 7.02 13.11 30.74
N SER A 2 7.74 12.91 29.63
CA SER A 2 7.35 13.46 28.31
C SER A 2 6.04 12.86 27.81
N ALA A 3 5.26 13.64 27.05
CA ALA A 3 4.01 13.17 26.43
C ALA A 3 4.21 11.93 25.55
N LEU A 4 5.41 11.76 24.98
CA LEU A 4 5.82 10.58 24.23
C LEU A 4 5.88 9.32 25.11
N ARG A 5 6.38 9.41 26.34
CA ARG A 5 6.46 8.26 27.26
C ARG A 5 5.07 7.78 27.68
N ARG A 6 4.15 8.72 27.96
CA ARG A 6 2.74 8.43 28.26
C ARG A 6 1.98 7.85 27.07
N ALA A 7 2.22 8.35 25.85
CA ALA A 7 1.62 7.81 24.64
C ALA A 7 2.12 6.39 24.32
N VAL A 8 3.42 6.14 24.53
CA VAL A 8 4.03 4.81 24.41
C VAL A 8 3.51 3.85 25.48
N GLU A 9 3.33 4.31 26.73
CA GLU A 9 2.75 3.50 27.82
C GLU A 9 1.26 3.19 27.59
N ALA A 10 0.47 4.16 27.09
CA ALA A 10 -0.93 3.94 26.73
C ALA A 10 -1.09 3.02 25.51
N ALA A 11 -0.21 3.13 24.51
CA ALA A 11 -0.15 2.19 23.39
C ALA A 11 0.25 0.79 23.86
N ARG A 12 1.23 0.66 24.76
CA ARG A 12 1.61 -0.61 25.40
C ARG A 12 0.47 -1.25 26.19
N ALA A 13 -0.34 -0.44 26.88
CA ALA A 13 -1.51 -0.89 27.62
C ALA A 13 -2.65 -1.38 26.71
N ARG A 14 -2.86 -0.75 25.54
CA ARG A 14 -3.79 -1.25 24.50
C ARG A 14 -3.31 -2.54 23.83
N LEU A 15 -2.00 -2.75 23.75
CA LEU A 15 -1.38 -3.85 23.04
C LEU A 15 -1.33 -5.19 23.82
N GLY A 16 -1.90 -5.30 25.03
CA GLY A 16 -1.88 -6.55 25.81
C GLY A 16 -0.47 -7.15 25.98
N ARG A 17 0.57 -6.30 25.98
CA ARG A 17 1.95 -6.74 25.75
C ARG A 17 2.58 -7.36 26.99
N ARG A 18 3.23 -8.50 26.80
CA ARG A 18 4.23 -8.99 27.76
C ARG A 18 5.39 -7.98 27.81
N PRO A 19 5.81 -7.52 29.00
CA PRO A 19 7.01 -6.69 29.15
C PRO A 19 8.22 -7.39 28.50
N GLY A 20 8.94 -6.70 27.62
CA GLY A 20 10.14 -7.22 26.95
C GLY A 20 9.93 -7.84 25.56
N ALA A 21 8.69 -8.02 25.09
CA ALA A 21 8.45 -8.50 23.72
C ALA A 21 8.89 -7.47 22.67
N LEU A 22 9.69 -7.93 21.70
CA LEU A 22 10.14 -7.19 20.52
C LEU A 22 8.95 -6.72 19.68
N VAL A 23 9.05 -5.55 19.05
CA VAL A 23 8.00 -5.01 18.15
C VAL A 23 8.54 -4.92 16.76
N HIS A 24 7.78 -5.41 15.81
CA HIS A 24 8.08 -5.31 14.40
C HIS A 24 7.18 -4.22 13.81
N VAL A 25 7.78 -3.22 13.17
CA VAL A 25 7.06 -2.15 12.47
C VAL A 25 7.18 -2.43 10.97
N LEU A 26 6.10 -2.92 10.39
CA LEU A 26 5.94 -3.22 8.97
C LEU A 26 5.51 -1.94 8.25
N PHE A 27 6.46 -1.23 7.64
CA PHE A 27 6.19 0.03 6.92
C PHE A 27 5.96 -0.26 5.43
N CYS A 28 4.71 -0.11 5.00
CA CYS A 28 4.26 -0.38 3.63
C CYS A 28 3.85 0.92 2.95
N LYS A 29 4.48 1.28 1.83
CA LYS A 29 4.12 2.45 1.03
C LYS A 29 3.33 2.03 -0.21
N THR A 30 2.09 2.46 -0.31
CA THR A 30 1.17 2.18 -1.42
C THR A 30 0.94 3.44 -2.24
N ASP A 31 1.32 3.43 -3.51
CA ASP A 31 1.30 4.62 -4.35
C ASP A 31 0.25 4.52 -5.45
N HIS A 32 -0.67 5.49 -5.49
CA HIS A 32 -1.51 5.78 -6.65
C HIS A 32 -0.63 6.38 -7.76
N PHE A 33 0.18 5.53 -8.39
CA PHE A 33 1.26 5.96 -9.25
C PHE A 33 0.75 6.28 -10.65
N GLU A 34 0.34 7.52 -10.85
CA GLU A 34 -0.30 8.01 -12.09
C GLU A 34 0.62 8.96 -12.89
N PRO A 35 1.68 8.46 -13.55
CA PRO A 35 2.52 9.32 -14.39
C PRO A 35 1.71 9.96 -15.52
N VAL A 36 0.73 9.23 -16.05
CA VAL A 36 -0.27 9.66 -17.04
C VAL A 36 -1.48 10.26 -16.32
N ALA A 37 -1.39 11.53 -15.94
CA ALA A 37 -2.53 12.22 -15.31
C ALA A 37 -3.57 12.63 -16.37
N ALA A 38 -4.85 12.28 -16.14
CA ALA A 38 -5.93 12.54 -17.07
C ALA A 38 -6.06 14.05 -17.43
N ARG A 39 -6.27 14.32 -18.72
CA ARG A 39 -6.55 15.64 -19.35
C ARG A 39 -5.51 16.76 -19.22
N ARG A 40 -4.45 16.62 -18.41
CA ARG A 40 -3.50 17.72 -18.12
C ARG A 40 -2.02 17.39 -18.31
N SER A 41 -1.65 16.13 -18.57
CA SER A 41 -0.25 15.75 -18.77
C SER A 41 0.12 15.71 -20.25
N SER A 42 1.31 16.20 -20.58
CA SER A 42 1.95 15.96 -21.88
C SER A 42 2.90 14.78 -21.76
N VAL A 43 3.13 14.02 -22.84
CA VAL A 43 4.10 12.91 -22.85
C VAL A 43 5.49 13.35 -22.35
N ALA A 44 5.90 14.58 -22.66
CA ALA A 44 7.16 15.14 -22.15
C ALA A 44 7.18 15.24 -20.61
N ARG A 45 6.06 15.65 -20.00
CA ARG A 45 5.90 15.76 -18.55
C ARG A 45 5.78 14.39 -17.89
N GLU A 46 5.03 13.46 -18.49
CA GLU A 46 4.96 12.06 -18.04
C GLU A 46 6.35 11.42 -17.99
N ARG A 47 7.11 11.53 -19.09
CA ARG A 47 8.49 11.02 -19.15
C ARG A 47 9.41 11.73 -18.17
N ALA A 48 9.21 13.02 -17.90
CA ALA A 48 9.98 13.73 -16.88
C ALA A 48 9.72 13.16 -15.47
N ARG A 49 8.46 12.88 -15.12
CA ARG A 49 8.11 12.22 -13.85
C ARG A 49 8.78 10.85 -13.73
N MET A 50 8.68 10.03 -14.78
CA MET A 50 9.34 8.71 -14.82
C MET A 50 10.85 8.82 -14.67
N ARG A 51 11.50 9.74 -15.39
CA ARG A 51 12.96 9.97 -15.25
C ARG A 51 13.35 10.38 -13.84
N THR A 52 12.57 11.24 -13.19
CA THR A 52 12.83 11.61 -11.80
C THR A 52 12.76 10.40 -10.89
N TRP A 53 11.74 9.56 -11.01
CA TRP A 53 11.63 8.33 -10.21
C TRP A 53 12.77 7.35 -10.46
N LEU A 54 13.08 7.08 -11.73
CA LEU A 54 14.18 6.17 -12.12
C LEU A 54 15.56 6.65 -11.66
N SER A 55 15.74 7.96 -11.46
CA SER A 55 17.00 8.57 -11.03
C SER A 55 17.09 8.70 -9.52
N GLU A 56 16.06 9.27 -8.89
CA GLU A 56 16.11 9.72 -7.51
C GLU A 56 15.72 8.61 -6.53
N TYR A 57 14.80 7.71 -6.90
CA TYR A 57 14.39 6.66 -5.97
C TYR A 57 15.51 5.66 -5.65
N PRO A 58 16.28 5.13 -6.64
CA PRO A 58 17.45 4.32 -6.33
C PRO A 58 18.51 5.05 -5.49
N ARG A 59 18.75 6.34 -5.75
CA ARG A 59 19.71 7.15 -4.98
C ARG A 59 19.29 7.33 -3.53
N LEU A 60 18.01 7.61 -3.29
CA LEU A 60 17.44 7.67 -1.95
C LEU A 60 17.60 6.31 -1.27
N SER A 61 17.07 5.26 -1.90
CA SER A 61 17.03 3.91 -1.31
C SER A 61 18.42 3.34 -1.01
N ALA A 62 19.46 3.68 -1.77
CA ALA A 62 20.83 3.25 -1.50
C ALA A 62 21.42 3.78 -0.18
N ARG A 63 20.76 4.74 0.48
CA ARG A 63 21.23 5.38 1.71
C ARG A 63 20.48 4.95 2.96
N HIS A 64 19.44 4.12 2.80
CA HIS A 64 18.50 3.73 3.84
C HIS A 64 18.31 2.22 3.84
N TRP A 65 18.09 1.62 5.00
CA TRP A 65 17.80 0.19 5.13
C TRP A 65 17.11 -0.12 6.44
N ASP A 66 16.31 -1.18 6.47
CA ASP A 66 15.58 -1.64 7.64
C ASP A 66 16.44 -2.53 8.57
N SER A 67 15.81 -3.23 9.52
CA SER A 67 16.52 -4.12 10.46
C SER A 67 17.14 -5.36 9.83
N ASP A 68 16.78 -5.67 8.59
CA ASP A 68 17.20 -6.85 7.85
C ASP A 68 18.13 -6.49 6.67
N GLY A 69 18.45 -5.20 6.52
CA GLY A 69 19.28 -4.70 5.43
C GLY A 69 18.50 -4.45 4.14
N VAL A 70 17.18 -4.47 4.17
CA VAL A 70 16.32 -4.21 3.01
C VAL A 70 16.15 -2.70 2.84
N ALA A 71 16.41 -2.20 1.64
CA ALA A 71 16.20 -0.80 1.30
C ALA A 71 14.70 -0.44 1.37
N PRO A 72 14.34 0.86 1.49
CA PRO A 72 12.95 1.29 1.35
C PRO A 72 12.26 0.65 0.15
N GLN A 73 11.12 0.00 0.41
CA GLN A 73 10.28 -0.63 -0.60
C GLN A 73 9.15 0.31 -1.02
N HIS A 74 8.76 0.24 -2.30
CA HIS A 74 7.65 1.00 -2.84
C HIS A 74 6.70 0.10 -3.62
N THR A 75 5.41 0.24 -3.40
CA THR A 75 4.41 -0.48 -4.22
C THR A 75 3.76 0.50 -5.17
N TRP A 76 4.08 0.40 -6.46
CA TRP A 76 3.48 1.22 -7.52
C TRP A 76 2.18 0.58 -7.98
N PHE A 77 1.04 1.07 -7.48
CA PHE A 77 -0.26 0.71 -8.03
C PHE A 77 -0.45 1.52 -9.33
N TYR A 78 -0.17 0.88 -10.47
CA TYR A 78 -0.14 1.54 -11.78
C TYR A 78 -1.52 1.48 -12.45
N PRO A 79 -2.04 2.60 -12.99
CA PRO A 79 -3.39 2.67 -13.59
C PRO A 79 -3.48 1.87 -14.89
N ALA A 80 -4.31 0.82 -14.89
CA ALA A 80 -4.50 -0.06 -16.05
C ALA A 80 -5.13 0.65 -17.25
N GLU A 81 -6.03 1.60 -17.02
CA GLU A 81 -6.70 2.41 -18.04
C GLU A 81 -5.76 3.42 -18.71
N ALA A 82 -4.66 3.79 -18.03
CA ALA A 82 -3.64 4.70 -18.53
C ALA A 82 -2.32 3.98 -18.87
N TYR A 83 -2.44 2.71 -19.29
CA TYR A 83 -1.31 1.85 -19.62
C TYR A 83 -0.37 2.46 -20.69
N ARG A 84 0.93 2.41 -20.36
CA ARG A 84 2.04 2.71 -21.26
C ARG A 84 3.10 1.63 -21.06
N ALA A 85 3.29 0.78 -22.08
CA ALA A 85 4.31 -0.29 -22.05
C ALA A 85 5.68 0.23 -21.58
N GLU A 86 6.11 1.39 -22.14
CA GLU A 86 7.37 2.05 -21.76
C GLU A 86 7.51 2.30 -20.25
N TYR A 87 6.42 2.68 -19.56
CA TYR A 87 6.49 3.04 -18.14
C TYR A 87 6.43 1.80 -17.24
N VAL A 88 5.69 0.76 -17.64
CA VAL A 88 5.69 -0.53 -16.93
C VAL A 88 7.06 -1.20 -17.04
N ASP A 89 7.68 -1.22 -18.23
CA ASP A 89 9.05 -1.71 -18.42
C ASP A 89 10.06 -0.97 -17.53
N GLN A 90 9.92 0.36 -17.42
CA GLN A 90 10.76 1.19 -16.57
C GLN A 90 10.57 0.88 -15.08
N LEU A 91 9.34 0.67 -14.62
CA LEU A 91 9.09 0.24 -13.24
C LEU A 91 9.65 -1.16 -12.98
N SER A 92 9.53 -2.10 -13.93
CA SER A 92 10.13 -3.44 -13.79
C SER A 92 11.66 -3.39 -13.64
N GLN A 93 12.34 -2.36 -14.15
CA GLN A 93 13.77 -2.14 -13.88
C GLN A 93 14.04 -1.77 -12.41
N LEU A 94 13.15 -1.01 -11.76
CA LEU A 94 13.24 -0.71 -10.32
C LEU A 94 12.91 -1.94 -9.48
N VAL A 95 11.91 -2.73 -9.90
CA VAL A 95 11.58 -3.99 -9.24
C VAL A 95 12.76 -4.96 -9.28
N ALA A 96 13.42 -5.09 -10.44
CA ALA A 96 14.60 -5.96 -10.55
C ALA A 96 15.82 -5.48 -9.76
N GLN A 97 15.86 -4.21 -9.35
CA GLN A 97 16.83 -3.68 -8.39
C GLN A 97 16.45 -3.96 -6.92
N GLY A 98 15.32 -4.65 -6.68
CA GLY A 98 14.81 -4.93 -5.33
C GLY A 98 14.23 -3.71 -4.62
N LEU A 99 13.72 -2.72 -5.37
CA LEU A 99 13.24 -1.44 -4.81
C LEU A 99 11.72 -1.39 -4.62
N GLY A 100 10.99 -2.44 -4.98
CA GLY A 100 9.54 -2.45 -4.88
C GLY A 100 8.85 -3.41 -5.81
N GLU A 101 7.53 -3.26 -5.94
CA GLU A 101 6.65 -4.10 -6.77
C GLU A 101 5.58 -3.27 -7.49
N ILE A 102 5.07 -3.82 -8.60
CA ILE A 102 3.99 -3.23 -9.40
C ILE A 102 2.69 -3.95 -9.06
N GLU A 103 1.66 -3.19 -8.72
CA GLU A 103 0.31 -3.67 -8.42
C GLU A 103 -0.75 -2.96 -9.27
N LEU A 104 -2.01 -3.39 -9.17
CA LEU A 104 -3.07 -2.92 -10.05
C LEU A 104 -3.84 -1.73 -9.46
N HIS A 105 -3.93 -0.67 -10.22
CA HIS A 105 -4.78 0.49 -9.95
C HIS A 105 -5.79 0.63 -11.10
N LEU A 106 -7.02 1.03 -10.79
CA LEU A 106 -8.01 1.29 -11.82
C LEU A 106 -8.89 2.48 -11.43
N HIS A 107 -8.99 3.46 -12.33
CA HIS A 107 -10.11 4.41 -12.35
C HIS A 107 -11.18 3.85 -13.29
N HIS A 108 -12.39 3.65 -12.76
CA HIS A 108 -13.51 3.15 -13.55
C HIS A 108 -14.82 3.75 -13.07
N GLY A 109 -15.85 3.69 -13.90
CA GLY A 109 -17.04 4.52 -13.75
C GLY A 109 -17.99 4.32 -14.91
N GLY A 110 -19.28 4.28 -14.60
CA GLY A 110 -20.35 3.90 -15.50
C GLY A 110 -20.30 2.41 -15.86
N ASP A 111 -19.62 1.62 -15.03
CA ASP A 111 -19.37 0.21 -15.32
C ASP A 111 -20.50 -0.68 -14.77
N THR A 112 -20.64 -1.82 -15.43
CA THR A 112 -21.40 -2.99 -14.97
C THR A 112 -20.41 -4.05 -14.48
N SER A 113 -20.87 -5.08 -13.77
CA SER A 113 -20.04 -6.21 -13.35
C SER A 113 -19.25 -6.83 -14.53
N ALA A 114 -19.89 -6.95 -15.69
CA ALA A 114 -19.26 -7.49 -16.90
C ALA A 114 -18.19 -6.56 -17.49
N SER A 115 -18.44 -5.25 -17.54
CA SER A 115 -17.48 -4.30 -18.10
C SER A 115 -16.31 -4.04 -17.16
N LEU A 116 -16.52 -4.04 -15.84
CA LEU A 116 -15.44 -3.99 -14.86
C LEU A 116 -14.53 -5.21 -15.00
N ARG A 117 -15.10 -6.43 -15.04
CA ARG A 117 -14.31 -7.66 -15.23
C ARG A 117 -13.47 -7.61 -16.51
N ALA A 118 -14.07 -7.20 -17.62
CA ALA A 118 -13.36 -7.09 -18.89
C ALA A 118 -12.19 -6.09 -18.82
N ARG A 119 -12.36 -4.96 -18.12
CA ARG A 119 -11.29 -3.97 -17.91
C ARG A 119 -10.17 -4.49 -17.03
N LEU A 120 -10.50 -5.19 -15.94
CA LEU A 120 -9.51 -5.82 -15.06
C LEU A 120 -8.69 -6.86 -15.81
N GLU A 121 -9.35 -7.79 -16.51
CA GLU A 121 -8.66 -8.82 -17.31
C GLU A 121 -7.76 -8.20 -18.37
N GLN A 122 -8.22 -7.17 -19.09
CA GLN A 122 -7.39 -6.46 -20.06
C GLN A 122 -6.17 -5.78 -19.40
N GLY A 123 -6.35 -5.17 -18.22
CA GLY A 123 -5.28 -4.55 -17.46
C GLY A 123 -4.24 -5.57 -17.00
N ILE A 124 -4.69 -6.68 -16.43
CA ILE A 124 -3.87 -7.79 -15.96
C ILE A 124 -3.08 -8.38 -17.13
N GLU A 125 -3.70 -8.64 -18.27
CA GLU A 125 -3.03 -9.16 -19.47
C GLU A 125 -1.91 -8.23 -19.94
N ARG A 126 -2.16 -6.91 -19.96
CA ARG A 126 -1.14 -5.90 -20.31
C ARG A 126 0.04 -5.92 -19.35
N PHE A 127 -0.19 -6.08 -18.05
CA PHE A 127 0.89 -6.11 -17.06
C PHE A 127 1.66 -7.44 -17.11
N ASN A 128 0.94 -8.54 -17.32
CA ASN A 128 1.51 -9.88 -17.50
C ASN A 128 2.46 -9.96 -18.70
N ALA A 129 2.24 -9.18 -19.76
CA ALA A 129 3.17 -9.06 -20.89
C ALA A 129 4.57 -8.54 -20.46
N HIS A 130 4.67 -7.86 -19.32
CA HIS A 130 5.93 -7.42 -18.70
C HIS A 130 6.37 -8.33 -17.54
N GLY A 131 5.70 -9.46 -17.31
CA GLY A 131 5.93 -10.32 -16.14
C GLY A 131 5.48 -9.74 -14.81
N ALA A 132 4.85 -8.55 -14.78
CA ALA A 132 4.19 -8.03 -13.59
C ALA A 132 2.88 -8.79 -13.33
N LEU A 133 2.49 -8.94 -12.06
CA LEU A 133 1.31 -9.70 -11.61
C LEU A 133 1.31 -11.19 -11.98
N LEU A 134 2.48 -11.73 -12.37
CA LEU A 134 2.71 -13.16 -12.60
C LEU A 134 3.75 -13.66 -11.62
N THR A 135 3.39 -14.63 -10.79
CA THR A 135 4.32 -15.22 -9.82
C THR A 135 5.45 -16.00 -10.51
N THR A 136 6.59 -16.13 -9.83
CA THR A 136 7.75 -16.91 -10.31
C THR A 136 7.57 -18.43 -10.21
N GLU A 137 6.54 -18.91 -9.50
CA GLU A 137 6.25 -20.33 -9.34
C GLU A 137 5.87 -21.02 -10.68
N THR A 138 5.90 -22.35 -10.71
CA THR A 138 5.47 -23.14 -11.87
C THR A 138 4.37 -24.13 -11.44
N PRO A 139 3.15 -24.04 -12.01
CA PRO A 139 2.69 -23.06 -13.01
C PRO A 139 2.57 -21.65 -12.42
N ARG A 140 2.84 -20.62 -13.24
CA ARG A 140 2.72 -19.21 -12.82
C ARG A 140 1.27 -18.87 -12.49
N ARG A 141 1.08 -18.15 -11.40
CA ARG A 141 -0.23 -17.64 -10.96
C ARG A 141 -0.38 -16.17 -11.35
N ARG A 142 -1.57 -15.81 -11.86
CA ARG A 142 -1.99 -14.41 -12.03
C ARG A 142 -2.57 -13.93 -10.72
N THR A 143 -1.99 -12.91 -10.11
CA THR A 143 -2.48 -12.37 -8.83
C THR A 143 -1.95 -10.98 -8.56
N TYR A 144 -2.73 -10.16 -7.85
CA TYR A 144 -2.44 -8.73 -7.65
C TYR A 144 -3.08 -8.18 -6.37
N ALA A 145 -2.56 -7.06 -5.87
CA ALA A 145 -3.26 -6.17 -4.94
C ALA A 145 -3.95 -5.04 -5.69
N PHE A 146 -5.02 -4.52 -5.11
CA PHE A 146 -5.83 -3.49 -5.74
C PHE A 146 -5.87 -2.18 -4.95
N ILE A 147 -5.93 -1.08 -5.69
CA ILE A 147 -6.37 0.23 -5.24
C ILE A 147 -7.43 0.76 -6.21
N HIS A 148 -8.53 1.29 -5.66
CA HIS A 148 -9.55 1.96 -6.44
C HIS A 148 -9.25 3.45 -6.62
N GLY A 149 -9.04 3.89 -7.86
CA GLY A 149 -8.53 5.25 -8.14
C GLY A 149 -9.51 6.37 -7.86
N ASN A 150 -10.81 6.14 -8.07
CA ASN A 150 -11.84 7.15 -7.75
C ASN A 150 -12.24 7.21 -6.27
N LEU A 151 -11.53 6.50 -5.37
CA LEU A 151 -11.91 6.34 -3.97
C LEU A 151 -13.35 5.84 -3.82
N ALA A 152 -13.79 4.96 -4.71
CA ALA A 152 -15.19 4.55 -4.84
C ALA A 152 -15.36 3.03 -4.90
N LEU A 153 -14.40 2.29 -4.31
CA LEU A 153 -14.44 0.82 -4.19
C LEU A 153 -15.84 0.36 -3.83
N ASP A 154 -16.33 -0.67 -4.50
CA ASP A 154 -17.62 -1.29 -4.28
C ASP A 154 -18.76 -0.26 -4.22
N ASN A 155 -18.75 0.59 -5.26
CA ASN A 155 -19.64 1.72 -5.45
C ASN A 155 -19.77 2.62 -4.20
N GLY A 156 -18.65 2.79 -3.49
CA GLY A 156 -18.63 3.33 -2.13
C GLY A 156 -19.01 4.80 -1.98
N LEU A 157 -19.09 5.52 -3.10
CA LEU A 157 -19.60 6.90 -3.15
C LEU A 157 -21.08 6.99 -3.58
N GLY A 158 -21.68 5.89 -4.04
CA GLY A 158 -23.02 5.86 -4.60
C GLY A 158 -23.18 6.70 -5.88
N ASP A 159 -22.08 6.97 -6.58
CA ASP A 159 -22.04 7.74 -7.82
C ASP A 159 -21.58 6.82 -8.95
N ALA A 160 -22.51 6.51 -9.86
CA ALA A 160 -22.24 5.64 -10.98
C ALA A 160 -21.08 6.14 -11.85
N SER A 161 -20.83 7.46 -11.93
CA SER A 161 -19.71 8.00 -12.73
C SER A 161 -18.33 7.71 -12.15
N LEU A 162 -18.25 7.25 -10.90
CA LEU A 162 -17.02 6.96 -10.17
C LEU A 162 -16.79 5.47 -9.91
N CYS A 163 -17.80 4.60 -10.12
CA CYS A 163 -17.71 3.14 -10.09
C CYS A 163 -18.93 2.52 -10.81
N GLY A 164 -20.05 2.36 -10.09
CA GLY A 164 -21.31 1.78 -10.59
C GLY A 164 -21.54 0.30 -10.29
N VAL A 165 -20.61 -0.37 -9.59
CA VAL A 165 -20.61 -1.83 -9.38
C VAL A 165 -20.63 -2.16 -7.88
N ASN A 166 -21.67 -2.88 -7.43
CA ASN A 166 -21.85 -3.30 -6.02
C ASN A 166 -21.32 -4.72 -5.73
N ASP A 167 -20.84 -5.44 -6.75
CA ASP A 167 -20.20 -6.75 -6.62
C ASP A 167 -18.70 -6.67 -6.96
N GLU A 168 -18.10 -5.50 -6.74
CA GLU A 168 -16.71 -5.24 -7.12
C GLU A 168 -15.72 -6.11 -6.33
N LEU A 169 -15.96 -6.37 -5.03
CA LEU A 169 -15.03 -7.18 -4.22
C LEU A 169 -14.96 -8.62 -4.75
N THR A 170 -16.12 -9.19 -5.12
CA THR A 170 -16.23 -10.52 -5.73
C THR A 170 -15.48 -10.58 -7.05
N ILE A 171 -15.70 -9.60 -7.94
CA ILE A 171 -15.01 -9.53 -9.23
C ILE A 171 -13.49 -9.40 -9.05
N LEU A 172 -13.04 -8.58 -8.10
CA LEU A 172 -11.62 -8.46 -7.77
C LEU A 172 -11.05 -9.82 -7.35
N GLN A 173 -11.69 -10.53 -6.42
CA GLN A 173 -11.24 -11.85 -5.98
C GLN A 173 -11.18 -12.87 -7.12
N GLU A 174 -12.25 -12.95 -7.92
CA GLU A 174 -12.35 -13.91 -9.03
C GLU A 174 -11.33 -13.66 -10.14
N THR A 175 -10.87 -12.41 -10.31
CA THR A 175 -9.82 -12.06 -11.27
C THR A 175 -8.40 -12.19 -10.68
N GLY A 176 -8.28 -12.59 -9.41
CA GLY A 176 -7.00 -12.90 -8.76
C GLY A 176 -6.50 -11.85 -7.76
N CYS A 177 -7.33 -10.89 -7.36
CA CYS A 177 -6.99 -9.92 -6.31
C CYS A 177 -6.84 -10.62 -4.96
N TYR A 178 -5.68 -10.48 -4.31
CA TYR A 178 -5.45 -11.08 -2.99
C TYR A 178 -5.78 -10.14 -1.83
N ALA A 179 -5.73 -8.81 -2.03
CA ALA A 179 -6.09 -7.82 -1.03
C ALA A 179 -6.34 -6.42 -1.63
N ASP A 180 -7.21 -5.66 -0.97
CA ASP A 180 -7.43 -4.23 -1.23
C ASP A 180 -6.61 -3.34 -0.28
N PHE A 181 -6.11 -2.24 -0.84
CA PHE A 181 -5.35 -1.19 -0.17
C PHE A 181 -5.95 0.21 -0.37
N SER A 182 -7.24 0.33 -0.69
CA SER A 182 -7.88 1.62 -0.98
C SER A 182 -8.08 2.49 0.26
N MET A 183 -8.23 1.89 1.45
CA MET A 183 -8.52 2.63 2.70
C MET A 183 -7.26 3.10 3.43
N PRO A 184 -7.26 4.27 4.10
CA PRO A 184 -8.38 5.18 4.33
C PRO A 184 -8.63 6.18 3.18
N THR A 185 -9.88 6.61 3.04
CA THR A 185 -10.32 7.67 2.10
C THR A 185 -10.94 8.88 2.80
N ALA A 186 -10.90 8.93 4.14
CA ALA A 186 -11.47 10.04 4.91
C ALA A 186 -10.96 11.41 4.43
N PRO A 187 -11.81 12.46 4.44
CA PRO A 187 -13.17 12.50 4.98
C PRO A 187 -14.25 12.08 3.98
N GLU A 188 -13.90 11.44 2.85
CA GLU A 188 -14.87 11.06 1.83
C GLU A 188 -15.90 10.06 2.34
N ARG A 189 -17.10 10.07 1.73
CA ARG A 189 -18.20 9.15 2.08
C ARG A 189 -17.84 7.67 1.86
N SER A 190 -16.87 7.41 0.99
CA SER A 190 -16.35 6.08 0.75
C SER A 190 -15.50 5.55 1.91
N GLN A 191 -15.14 6.35 2.91
CA GLN A 191 -14.38 5.85 4.05
C GLN A 191 -15.11 4.67 4.71
N ALA A 192 -14.38 3.56 4.91
CA ALA A 192 -14.87 2.40 5.61
C ALA A 192 -15.21 2.72 7.07
N ARG A 193 -16.28 2.12 7.59
CA ARG A 193 -16.60 2.14 9.03
C ARG A 193 -15.52 1.47 9.87
N LYS A 194 -14.96 0.35 9.40
CA LYS A 194 -13.82 -0.31 10.03
C LYS A 194 -12.54 0.46 9.70
N VAL A 195 -11.90 0.96 10.75
CA VAL A 195 -10.68 1.78 10.65
C VAL A 195 -9.57 1.13 11.45
N ASN A 196 -8.32 1.33 11.03
CA ASN A 196 -7.15 0.81 11.73
C ASN A 196 -7.20 -0.72 11.97
N ALA A 197 -7.58 -1.47 10.94
CA ALA A 197 -7.78 -2.90 11.03
C ALA A 197 -7.36 -3.67 9.76
N ILE A 198 -7.18 -4.97 9.92
CA ILE A 198 -6.99 -5.95 8.85
C ILE A 198 -8.15 -6.94 8.97
N TYR A 199 -8.90 -7.15 7.91
CA TYR A 199 -10.15 -7.91 7.97
C TYR A 199 -10.63 -8.38 6.62
N TYR A 200 -11.54 -9.35 6.62
CA TYR A 200 -12.15 -9.90 5.42
C TYR A 200 -13.55 -9.30 5.21
N ALA A 201 -13.76 -8.69 4.05
CA ALA A 201 -15.05 -8.15 3.63
C ALA A 201 -15.72 -9.10 2.64
N ILE A 202 -16.94 -9.53 2.98
CA ILE A 202 -17.79 -10.33 2.08
C ILE A 202 -18.69 -9.35 1.34
N ASP A 203 -18.74 -9.53 0.02
CA ASP A 203 -19.51 -8.69 -0.88
C ASP A 203 -21.03 -8.88 -0.75
N ASP A 204 -21.80 -7.82 -0.93
CA ASP A 204 -23.26 -7.83 -1.10
C ASP A 204 -23.61 -7.24 -2.48
N PRO A 205 -23.88 -8.07 -3.50
CA PRO A 205 -24.14 -7.57 -4.87
C PRO A 205 -25.36 -6.64 -4.96
N LEU A 206 -26.21 -6.59 -3.94
CA LEU A 206 -27.39 -5.72 -3.89
C LEU A 206 -27.13 -4.38 -3.20
N ARG A 207 -25.97 -4.18 -2.55
CA ARG A 207 -25.67 -2.99 -1.75
C ARG A 207 -24.22 -2.56 -1.89
N PRO A 208 -23.94 -1.25 -2.05
CA PRO A 208 -22.57 -0.76 -2.07
C PRO A 208 -21.91 -0.84 -0.68
N LYS A 209 -20.60 -0.63 -0.64
CA LYS A 209 -19.78 -0.53 0.59
C LYS A 209 -19.81 -1.78 1.46
N SER A 210 -19.79 -2.96 0.87
CA SER A 210 -19.64 -4.24 1.58
C SER A 210 -18.44 -4.23 2.53
N TYR A 211 -17.36 -3.54 2.15
CA TYR A 211 -16.17 -3.32 2.96
C TYR A 211 -16.38 -2.49 4.24
N ASP A 212 -17.57 -1.90 4.49
CA ASP A 212 -17.87 -1.29 5.79
C ASP A 212 -17.87 -2.32 6.94
N TRP A 213 -18.08 -3.59 6.60
CA TRP A 213 -18.17 -4.70 7.54
C TRP A 213 -17.18 -5.80 7.18
N GLY A 214 -16.99 -6.71 8.13
CA GLY A 214 -16.13 -7.87 7.91
C GLY A 214 -15.55 -8.41 9.21
N GLU A 215 -15.02 -9.62 9.13
CA GLU A 215 -14.39 -10.29 10.26
C GLU A 215 -12.91 -9.96 10.31
N ASP A 216 -12.40 -9.61 11.49
CA ASP A 216 -10.98 -9.34 11.70
C ASP A 216 -10.12 -10.54 11.30
N ALA A 217 -9.00 -10.25 10.63
CA ALA A 217 -7.94 -11.23 10.45
C ALA A 217 -7.39 -11.64 11.82
N ALA A 218 -7.29 -12.95 12.09
CA ALA A 218 -6.89 -13.45 13.39
C ALA A 218 -5.99 -14.69 13.31
N VAL A 219 -5.10 -14.84 14.29
CA VAL A 219 -4.29 -16.06 14.47
C VAL A 219 -5.21 -17.29 14.56
N GLY A 220 -4.93 -18.30 13.75
CA GLY A 220 -5.70 -19.55 13.69
C GLY A 220 -6.90 -19.51 12.74
N ARG A 221 -7.16 -18.40 12.04
CA ARG A 221 -8.27 -18.24 11.09
C ARG A 221 -7.71 -18.05 9.67
N LYS A 222 -7.39 -19.16 8.99
CA LYS A 222 -6.67 -19.12 7.69
C LYS A 222 -7.58 -19.00 6.47
N ASP A 223 -8.82 -19.52 6.60
CA ASP A 223 -9.78 -19.74 5.50
C ASP A 223 -11.03 -18.87 5.68
N GLN A 224 -10.84 -17.59 6.00
CA GLN A 224 -11.96 -16.64 6.08
C GLN A 224 -12.44 -16.26 4.68
N ASP A 225 -13.76 -16.21 4.50
CA ASP A 225 -14.38 -15.78 3.24
C ASP A 225 -14.27 -14.27 3.02
N GLY A 226 -14.24 -13.85 1.75
CA GLY A 226 -14.23 -12.44 1.34
C GLY A 226 -12.84 -11.89 0.96
N LEU A 227 -12.79 -10.64 0.52
CA LEU A 227 -11.55 -9.96 0.14
C LEU A 227 -10.85 -9.41 1.38
N LEU A 228 -9.54 -9.65 1.48
CA LEU A 228 -8.75 -9.09 2.57
C LEU A 228 -8.58 -7.58 2.38
N MET A 229 -9.02 -6.82 3.37
CA MET A 229 -8.90 -5.38 3.46
C MET A 229 -7.72 -5.03 4.37
N ILE A 230 -6.68 -4.39 3.81
CA ILE A 230 -5.53 -3.90 4.58
C ILE A 230 -5.61 -2.38 4.68
N THR A 231 -6.20 -1.91 5.78
CA THR A 231 -6.40 -0.46 5.99
C THR A 231 -5.12 0.23 6.50
N GLY A 232 -4.95 1.48 6.11
CA GLY A 232 -3.92 2.37 6.67
C GLY A 232 -4.38 3.08 7.96
N PRO A 233 -3.44 3.72 8.68
CA PRO A 233 -3.76 4.52 9.85
C PRO A 233 -4.68 5.70 9.54
N LEU A 234 -5.82 5.76 10.23
CA LEU A 234 -6.67 6.94 10.34
C LEU A 234 -6.58 7.49 11.76
N THR A 235 -5.95 8.66 11.91
CA THR A 235 -5.65 9.25 13.22
C THR A 235 -6.21 10.66 13.38
N SER A 236 -6.39 11.08 14.63
CA SER A 236 -6.71 12.47 14.96
C SER A 236 -5.44 13.23 15.34
N ASN A 237 -5.20 14.35 14.66
CA ASN A 237 -4.08 15.24 14.93
C ASN A 237 -4.54 16.45 15.76
N TRP A 238 -4.36 16.36 17.08
CA TRP A 238 -4.69 17.42 18.02
C TRP A 238 -3.70 18.59 18.05
N ARG A 239 -2.50 18.42 17.47
CA ARG A 239 -1.49 19.49 17.33
C ARG A 239 -1.86 20.44 16.20
N GLN A 240 -2.57 19.97 15.20
CA GLN A 240 -3.09 20.79 14.11
C GLN A 240 -4.61 20.80 14.16
N ARG A 241 -5.17 21.86 14.75
CA ARG A 241 -6.61 21.97 14.93
C ARG A 241 -7.24 22.79 13.80
N LYS A 242 -8.31 22.28 13.19
CA LYS A 242 -9.20 23.06 12.32
C LYS A 242 -9.94 24.08 13.19
N LEU A 243 -9.86 25.35 12.81
CA LEU A 243 -10.43 26.48 13.55
C LEU A 243 -9.93 26.58 15.02
N GLY A 244 -8.79 25.97 15.37
CA GLY A 244 -8.27 25.95 16.74
C GLY A 244 -8.96 24.97 17.70
N ILE A 245 -10.03 24.28 17.27
CA ILE A 245 -10.90 23.49 18.17
C ILE A 245 -10.94 22.00 17.78
N PHE A 246 -11.13 21.68 16.50
CA PHE A 246 -11.31 20.29 16.06
C PHE A 246 -9.99 19.67 15.58
N PRO A 247 -9.64 18.43 15.98
CA PRO A 247 -8.44 17.79 15.44
C PRO A 247 -8.60 17.58 13.93
N ARG A 248 -7.51 17.78 13.18
CA ARG A 248 -7.49 17.35 11.77
C ARG A 248 -7.38 15.84 11.69
N LEU A 249 -8.04 15.23 10.72
CA LEU A 249 -7.81 13.83 10.38
C LEU A 249 -6.48 13.70 9.62
N ASP A 250 -5.76 12.63 9.91
CA ASP A 250 -4.54 12.23 9.22
C ASP A 250 -4.77 10.82 8.72
N ILE A 251 -4.87 10.69 7.39
CA ILE A 251 -5.16 9.46 6.65
C ILE A 251 -3.89 8.70 6.25
N ALA A 252 -2.74 9.06 6.84
CA ALA A 252 -1.43 8.48 6.52
C ALA A 252 -1.00 8.63 5.05
N GLU A 253 -1.57 9.61 4.33
CA GLU A 253 -1.10 10.00 3.01
C GLU A 253 0.15 10.91 3.12
N ILE A 254 1.18 10.65 2.33
CA ILE A 254 2.40 11.44 2.25
C ILE A 254 2.35 12.31 0.99
N THR A 255 2.33 13.62 1.20
CA THR A 255 2.32 14.63 0.11
C THR A 255 3.31 15.74 0.40
N GLY A 256 3.52 16.66 -0.56
CA GLY A 256 4.32 17.87 -0.33
C GLY A 256 3.81 18.73 0.83
N ARG A 257 2.49 18.79 1.01
CA ARG A 257 1.86 19.55 2.10
C ARG A 257 1.87 18.78 3.43
N TRP A 258 1.83 17.45 3.34
CA TRP A 258 1.74 16.54 4.47
C TRP A 258 2.88 15.51 4.38
N PRO A 259 4.14 15.89 4.69
CA PRO A 259 5.27 14.97 4.69
C PRO A 259 5.17 13.96 5.84
N GLY A 260 5.93 12.86 5.77
CA GLY A 260 6.07 11.89 6.86
C GLY A 260 6.92 12.42 8.01
N THR A 261 6.35 13.28 8.84
CA THR A 261 7.06 13.87 10.00
C THR A 261 7.14 12.88 11.17
N PRO A 262 8.15 13.03 12.06
CA PRO A 262 8.27 12.22 13.28
C PRO A 262 6.97 12.06 14.08
N ASP A 263 6.21 13.14 14.26
CA ASP A 263 4.97 13.11 15.03
C ASP A 263 3.84 12.32 14.34
N ARG A 264 3.80 12.31 13.00
CA ARG A 264 2.84 11.52 12.23
C ARG A 264 3.17 10.04 12.33
N ILE A 265 4.45 9.70 12.11
CA ILE A 265 4.96 8.33 12.20
C ILE A 265 4.64 7.72 13.57
N GLU A 266 4.89 8.44 14.67
CA GLU A 266 4.55 7.93 16.00
C GLU A 266 3.04 7.70 16.16
N ARG A 267 2.18 8.58 15.61
CA ARG A 267 0.72 8.36 15.66
C ARG A 267 0.29 7.16 14.84
N TRP A 268 0.90 6.97 13.67
CA TRP A 268 0.64 5.82 12.80
C TRP A 268 1.01 4.51 13.47
N VAL A 269 2.18 4.42 14.11
CA VAL A 269 2.57 3.21 14.87
C VAL A 269 1.66 2.99 16.08
N GLN A 270 1.18 4.07 16.71
CA GLN A 270 0.27 4.00 17.87
C GLN A 270 -1.15 3.52 17.53
N THR A 271 -1.55 3.48 16.26
CA THR A 271 -2.82 2.83 15.90
C THR A 271 -2.77 1.33 16.13
N ALA A 272 -1.56 0.75 16.16
CA ALA A 272 -1.33 -0.65 16.46
C ALA A 272 -2.18 -1.59 15.57
N ILE A 273 -2.22 -1.32 14.27
CA ILE A 273 -2.90 -2.20 13.30
C ILE A 273 -2.12 -3.52 13.26
N HIS A 274 -2.79 -4.65 13.49
CA HIS A 274 -2.19 -5.97 13.49
C HIS A 274 -3.25 -7.04 13.20
N VAL A 275 -2.80 -8.27 12.91
CA VAL A 275 -3.66 -9.46 12.91
C VAL A 275 -3.99 -9.81 14.36
N GLN A 276 -5.26 -10.02 14.70
CA GLN A 276 -5.68 -10.28 16.08
C GLN A 276 -4.94 -11.51 16.65
N GLY A 277 -4.37 -11.36 17.84
CA GLY A 277 -3.49 -12.37 18.44
C GLY A 277 -2.01 -12.26 18.05
N ARG A 278 -1.64 -11.30 17.20
CA ARG A 278 -0.25 -10.97 16.83
C ARG A 278 0.10 -9.48 17.06
N PRO A 279 -0.10 -8.94 18.28
CA PRO A 279 0.05 -7.50 18.58
C PRO A 279 1.47 -6.95 18.43
N GLU A 280 2.48 -7.83 18.37
CA GLU A 280 3.87 -7.45 18.17
C GLU A 280 4.23 -7.11 16.71
N TRP A 281 3.42 -7.48 15.73
CA TRP A 281 3.61 -7.15 14.31
C TRP A 281 2.69 -6.00 13.91
N ILE A 282 3.20 -4.77 14.01
CA ILE A 282 2.44 -3.54 13.76
C ILE A 282 2.57 -3.15 12.28
N VAL A 283 1.43 -3.00 11.62
CA VAL A 283 1.32 -2.54 10.24
C VAL A 283 1.17 -1.03 10.19
N VAL A 284 2.02 -0.39 9.39
CA VAL A 284 1.94 1.03 9.03
C VAL A 284 1.87 1.13 7.52
N LYS A 285 0.64 1.07 6.99
CA LYS A 285 0.35 1.27 5.57
C LYS A 285 0.11 2.75 5.29
N VAL A 286 1.00 3.38 4.52
CA VAL A 286 0.90 4.80 4.11
C VAL A 286 0.59 4.88 2.62
N SER A 287 -0.12 5.93 2.20
CA SER A 287 -0.42 6.18 0.78
C SER A 287 0.33 7.40 0.24
N CYS A 288 0.41 7.52 -1.09
CA CYS A 288 0.83 8.74 -1.76
C CYS A 288 0.34 8.78 -3.22
N HIS A 289 0.46 9.94 -3.86
CA HIS A 289 0.42 10.08 -5.32
C HIS A 289 1.82 10.45 -5.80
N GLY A 290 2.64 9.44 -6.07
CA GLY A 290 4.07 9.57 -6.27
C GLY A 290 4.44 10.26 -7.57
N ALA A 291 3.58 10.20 -8.58
CA ALA A 291 3.79 10.89 -9.84
C ALA A 291 3.47 12.40 -9.80
N GLU A 292 2.91 12.92 -8.70
CA GLU A 292 2.64 14.35 -8.55
C GLU A 292 3.89 15.12 -8.11
N GLU A 293 4.35 16.05 -8.95
CA GLU A 293 5.62 16.75 -8.73
C GLU A 293 5.66 17.53 -7.41
N ARG A 294 4.51 18.01 -6.95
CA ARG A 294 4.36 18.69 -5.65
C ARG A 294 4.78 17.83 -4.46
N SER A 295 4.79 16.51 -4.61
CA SER A 295 5.12 15.56 -3.55
C SER A 295 6.54 15.00 -3.66
N PHE A 296 7.32 15.38 -4.68
CA PHE A 296 8.66 14.82 -4.91
C PHE A 296 9.62 15.06 -3.75
N ASP A 297 9.64 16.23 -3.09
CA ASP A 297 10.51 16.42 -1.92
C ASP A 297 10.16 15.46 -0.77
N SER A 298 8.87 15.26 -0.51
CA SER A 298 8.38 14.36 0.54
C SER A 298 8.62 12.88 0.23
N LEU A 299 8.81 12.50 -1.03
CA LEU A 299 8.87 11.10 -1.47
C LEU A 299 10.25 10.66 -1.99
N LEU A 300 11.01 11.59 -2.56
CA LEU A 300 12.31 11.35 -3.22
C LEU A 300 13.41 12.30 -2.70
N GLY A 301 13.05 13.46 -2.14
CA GLY A 301 13.98 14.51 -1.75
C GLY A 301 14.30 14.55 -0.25
N ALA A 302 14.56 15.76 0.26
CA ALA A 302 15.00 15.95 1.64
C ALA A 302 13.90 15.60 2.66
N GLY A 303 12.63 15.74 2.28
CA GLY A 303 11.49 15.26 3.06
C GLY A 303 11.50 13.74 3.26
N ALA A 304 11.78 12.99 2.19
CA ALA A 304 11.89 11.54 2.24
C ALA A 304 13.09 11.08 3.08
N GLU A 305 14.25 11.70 2.87
CA GLU A 305 15.47 11.45 3.66
C GLU A 305 15.21 11.60 5.17
N ARG A 306 14.54 12.68 5.59
CA ARG A 306 14.19 12.90 7.00
C ARG A 306 13.22 11.84 7.54
N MET A 307 12.27 11.39 6.72
CA MET A 307 11.29 10.38 7.12
C MET A 307 11.97 9.03 7.35
N HIS A 308 12.77 8.57 6.38
CA HIS A 308 13.49 7.29 6.48
C HIS A 308 14.51 7.31 7.62
N ALA A 309 15.33 8.36 7.74
CA ALA A 309 16.25 8.52 8.86
C ALA A 309 15.54 8.48 10.23
N TYR A 310 14.32 9.04 10.33
CA TYR A 310 13.55 8.95 11.57
C TYR A 310 13.05 7.53 11.84
N LEU A 311 12.47 6.85 10.84
CA LEU A 311 12.01 5.46 10.98
C LEU A 311 13.14 4.56 11.47
N GLU A 312 14.31 4.69 10.86
CA GLU A 312 15.51 3.95 11.20
C GLU A 312 15.98 4.23 12.62
N ALA A 313 16.25 5.50 12.94
CA ALA A 313 16.73 5.87 14.28
C ALA A 313 15.75 5.45 15.38
N ARG A 314 14.45 5.39 15.07
CA ARG A 314 13.39 5.15 16.04
C ARG A 314 13.03 3.67 16.20
N PHE A 315 13.12 2.88 15.14
CA PHE A 315 12.62 1.49 15.09
C PHE A 315 13.66 0.46 14.63
N ARG A 316 14.69 0.85 13.87
CA ARG A 316 15.84 -0.02 13.55
C ARG A 316 16.92 0.05 14.64
N ASP A 317 17.35 1.25 14.99
CA ASP A 317 18.53 1.49 15.84
C ASP A 317 18.21 1.48 17.35
N ARG A 318 16.98 1.12 17.71
CA ARG A 318 16.49 1.15 19.10
C ARG A 318 16.12 -0.24 19.57
N SER A 319 16.69 -0.65 20.70
CA SER A 319 16.34 -1.91 21.35
C SER A 319 14.84 -2.04 21.63
N GLY A 320 14.31 -3.26 21.41
CA GLY A 320 12.90 -3.58 21.58
C GLY A 320 12.03 -3.23 20.36
N PHE A 321 12.62 -2.77 19.26
CA PHE A 321 11.96 -2.59 17.97
C PHE A 321 12.78 -3.21 16.83
N ARG A 322 12.10 -3.58 15.75
CA ARG A 322 12.64 -3.84 14.42
C ARG A 322 11.80 -3.10 13.40
N LEU A 323 12.46 -2.55 12.39
CA LEU A 323 11.82 -1.92 11.24
C LEU A 323 11.86 -2.91 10.08
N HIS A 324 10.77 -3.01 9.32
CA HIS A 324 10.71 -3.77 8.08
C HIS A 324 10.09 -2.91 7.00
N TYR A 325 10.81 -2.66 5.91
CA TYR A 325 10.24 -2.05 4.71
C TYR A 325 9.62 -3.14 3.84
N VAL A 326 8.31 -3.09 3.59
CA VAL A 326 7.59 -4.16 2.89
C VAL A 326 6.77 -3.61 1.72
N THR A 327 6.64 -4.41 0.67
CA THR A 327 5.66 -4.18 -0.41
C THR A 327 4.25 -4.63 0.02
N ALA A 328 3.24 -4.32 -0.79
CA ALA A 328 1.87 -4.80 -0.56
C ALA A 328 1.78 -6.34 -0.53
N ARG A 329 2.44 -7.03 -1.47
CA ARG A 329 2.49 -8.50 -1.51
C ARG A 329 3.20 -9.09 -0.29
N GLN A 330 4.34 -8.52 0.09
CA GLN A 330 5.08 -8.97 1.27
C GLN A 330 4.27 -8.76 2.56
N LEU A 331 3.58 -7.62 2.68
CA LEU A 331 2.68 -7.37 3.79
C LEU A 331 1.52 -8.38 3.83
N TYR A 332 0.92 -8.69 2.68
CA TYR A 332 -0.09 -9.75 2.58
C TYR A 332 0.44 -11.09 3.09
N ASN A 333 1.62 -11.51 2.63
CA ASN A 333 2.23 -12.77 3.06
C ASN A 333 2.48 -12.81 4.57
N ILE A 334 2.96 -11.72 5.15
CA ILE A 334 3.18 -11.60 6.60
C ILE A 334 1.85 -11.67 7.36
N VAL A 335 0.77 -11.07 6.85
CA VAL A 335 -0.58 -11.21 7.41
C VAL A 335 -1.02 -12.67 7.38
N LYS A 336 -0.88 -13.35 6.24
CA LYS A 336 -1.23 -14.77 6.12
C LYS A 336 -0.38 -15.66 7.01
N ALA A 337 0.90 -15.34 7.22
CA ALA A 337 1.77 -16.04 8.16
C ALA A 337 1.30 -15.84 9.61
N ALA A 338 0.88 -14.62 9.99
CA ALA A 338 0.32 -14.35 11.31
C ALA A 338 -0.95 -15.17 11.55
N GLU A 339 -1.89 -15.17 10.59
CA GLU A 339 -3.09 -16.03 10.63
C GLU A 339 -2.73 -17.51 10.71
N ALA A 340 -1.63 -17.91 10.06
CA ALA A 340 -1.14 -19.27 10.12
C ALA A 340 -0.58 -19.69 11.50
N GLY A 341 -0.41 -18.74 12.42
CA GLY A 341 0.16 -18.96 13.74
C GLY A 341 1.67 -18.77 13.81
N CYS A 342 2.31 -18.31 12.72
CA CYS A 342 3.74 -18.02 12.71
C CYS A 342 4.09 -16.94 13.74
N THR A 343 5.33 -17.00 14.24
CA THR A 343 5.88 -16.16 15.31
C THR A 343 7.31 -15.77 14.94
N GLY A 344 7.92 -14.85 15.68
CA GLY A 344 9.31 -14.47 15.45
C GLY A 344 9.41 -13.30 14.49
N ASP A 345 10.42 -13.32 13.61
CA ASP A 345 10.74 -12.23 12.72
C ASP A 345 9.89 -12.27 11.43
N PRO A 346 9.09 -11.23 11.13
CA PRO A 346 8.33 -11.13 9.87
C PRO A 346 9.14 -11.22 8.59
N ASP A 347 10.45 -10.91 8.65
CA ASP A 347 11.34 -11.00 7.50
C ASP A 347 11.33 -12.41 6.87
N GLU A 348 11.21 -13.45 7.70
CA GLU A 348 11.13 -14.86 7.28
C GLU A 348 9.88 -15.18 6.44
N TYR A 349 8.86 -14.30 6.44
CA TYR A 349 7.54 -14.55 5.87
C TYR A 349 7.19 -13.63 4.70
N ARG A 350 8.14 -12.88 4.16
CA ARG A 350 7.91 -11.97 3.01
C ARG A 350 7.35 -12.68 1.77
N ASP A 351 7.67 -13.96 1.60
CA ASP A 351 7.26 -14.78 0.45
C ASP A 351 6.44 -16.02 0.87
N PHE A 352 5.68 -15.93 1.97
CA PHE A 352 4.99 -17.06 2.61
C PHE A 352 4.01 -17.83 1.70
N ILE A 353 3.13 -17.16 0.96
CA ILE A 353 2.13 -17.80 0.06
C ILE A 353 2.32 -17.37 -1.38
N ILE A 354 2.46 -16.06 -1.63
CA ILE A 354 2.61 -15.49 -2.96
C ILE A 354 4.10 -15.19 -3.17
N PRO A 355 4.82 -15.93 -4.01
CA PRO A 355 6.22 -15.64 -4.28
C PRO A 355 6.37 -14.36 -5.13
N PRO A 356 7.58 -13.83 -5.30
CA PRO A 356 7.83 -12.64 -6.11
C PRO A 356 7.29 -12.76 -7.54
N TYR A 357 7.02 -11.61 -8.15
CA TYR A 357 6.63 -11.55 -9.56
C TYR A 357 7.81 -11.72 -10.51
N VAL A 358 7.53 -12.20 -11.72
CA VAL A 358 8.54 -12.47 -12.76
C VAL A 358 9.28 -11.19 -13.17
N ASN A 359 8.57 -10.07 -13.35
CA ASN A 359 9.07 -8.77 -13.85
C ASN A 359 10.20 -8.88 -14.90
N GLN A 360 9.82 -8.85 -16.17
CA GLN A 360 10.75 -8.95 -17.27
C GLN A 360 11.45 -7.62 -17.51
N ILE A 361 12.79 -7.64 -17.51
CA ILE A 361 13.57 -6.52 -18.01
C ILE A 361 13.68 -6.70 -19.53
N HIS A 362 12.87 -5.97 -20.29
CA HIS A 362 13.15 -5.81 -21.71
C HIS A 362 14.40 -4.92 -21.86
N ALA A 363 15.53 -5.53 -22.24
CA ALA A 363 16.67 -4.77 -22.73
C ALA A 363 16.20 -3.96 -23.95
N ARG A 364 16.27 -2.63 -23.89
CA ARG A 364 16.06 -1.83 -25.09
C ARG A 364 17.13 -2.22 -26.10
N GLY A 365 16.74 -3.02 -27.10
CA GLY A 365 17.54 -3.25 -28.29
C GLY A 365 17.88 -1.90 -28.91
N GLY A 366 19.19 -1.67 -29.11
CA GLY A 366 19.66 -0.56 -29.91
C GLY A 366 19.08 -0.66 -31.32
N SER A 367 18.43 0.41 -31.77
CA SER A 367 18.32 0.81 -33.18
C SER A 367 17.51 2.11 -33.26
N HIS A 368 18.16 3.22 -32.95
CA HIS A 368 17.91 4.44 -33.71
C HIS A 368 18.82 4.35 -34.93
N GLY A 369 18.33 3.66 -35.96
CA GLY A 369 18.96 3.61 -37.27
C GLY A 369 18.54 4.83 -38.09
N ALA A 370 19.56 5.57 -38.53
CA ALA A 370 19.68 6.49 -39.67
C ALA A 370 18.55 7.51 -39.92
#